data_AF-A0A7S4PDP6-F1
#
_entry.id   AF-A0A7S4PDP6-F1
#
_cell.length_a   1.000
_cell.length_b   1.000
_cell.length_c   1.000
_cell.angle_alpha   90.00
_cell.angle_beta   90.00
_cell.angle_gamma   90.00
#
_symmetry.space_group_name_H-M   'P 1'
#
loop_
_entity.id
_entity.type
_entity.pdbx_description
1 polymer ?
#
loop_
_entity_poly.entity_id
_entity_poly.type
_entity_poly.pdbx_seq_one_letter_code
_entity_poly.pdbx_strand_id
1 'polypeptide(L)'
;DLLELVIDKMTNKEYISGTHEAVKTIAEWEGVEFDGFVCVIKIAWETFGLEGSLDLKWLPETLADFSVWWNNLSGSVDLTALPNSLARLRLSKNTFSGRLNLTQLTPSHVHF
;
A
#
# COMPACT_ATOMS: atom_id res chain seq x y z
N ASP A 1 13.06 7.33 0.61
CA ASP A 1 12.76 5.88 0.80
C ASP A 1 12.06 5.37 -0.46
N LEU A 2 11.95 4.06 -0.69
CA LEU A 2 11.19 3.53 -1.84
C LEU A 2 9.67 3.60 -1.62
N LEU A 3 9.20 3.76 -0.38
CA LEU A 3 7.75 3.82 -0.09
C LEU A 3 7.04 4.99 -0.80
N GLU A 4 7.73 6.09 -1.07
CA GLU A 4 7.21 7.21 -1.88
C GLU A 4 6.79 6.78 -3.29
N LEU A 5 7.46 5.78 -3.86
CA LEU A 5 7.14 5.26 -5.19
C LEU A 5 5.88 4.40 -5.20
N VAL A 6 5.43 3.87 -4.06
CA VAL A 6 4.16 3.14 -3.94
C VAL A 6 2.99 4.06 -4.27
N ILE A 7 3.06 5.30 -3.79
CA ILE A 7 1.98 6.30 -3.89
C ILE A 7 2.23 7.37 -4.96
N ASP A 8 3.30 7.25 -5.75
CA ASP A 8 3.71 8.30 -6.69
C ASP A 8 2.60 8.68 -7.67
N LYS A 9 1.83 7.68 -8.11
CA LYS A 9 0.71 7.81 -9.06
C LYS A 9 -0.65 8.01 -8.38
N MET A 10 -0.69 8.28 -7.08
CA MET A 10 -1.92 8.73 -6.41
C MET A 10 -2.12 10.22 -6.64
N THR A 11 -3.37 10.63 -6.84
CA THR A 11 -3.73 12.03 -7.08
C THR A 11 -3.87 12.83 -5.80
N ASN A 12 -4.19 12.17 -4.67
CA ASN A 12 -4.43 12.77 -3.37
C ASN A 12 -3.55 12.17 -2.26
N LYS A 13 -2.28 11.89 -2.58
CA LYS A 13 -1.29 11.29 -1.65
C LYS A 13 -1.02 12.14 -0.41
N GLU A 14 -1.32 13.43 -0.44
CA GLU A 14 -1.15 14.35 0.68
C GLU A 14 -1.97 13.98 1.92
N TYR A 15 -3.05 13.20 1.77
CA TYR A 15 -3.79 12.63 2.91
C TYR A 15 -2.92 11.66 3.74
N ILE A 16 -1.88 11.10 3.14
CA ILE A 16 -0.92 10.20 3.77
C ILE A 16 0.36 10.96 4.12
N SER A 17 0.97 11.58 3.10
CA SER A 17 2.34 12.11 3.15
C SER A 17 2.43 13.58 3.56
N GLY A 18 1.32 14.23 3.86
CA GLY A 18 1.27 15.66 4.14
C GLY A 18 1.29 16.50 2.86
N THR A 19 1.02 17.80 3.03
CA THR A 19 0.95 18.77 1.93
C THR A 19 2.33 19.36 1.61
N HIS A 20 2.44 20.12 0.52
CA HIS A 20 3.68 20.83 0.17
C HIS A 20 4.16 21.81 1.28
N GLU A 21 3.25 22.32 2.10
CA GLU A 21 3.56 23.24 3.20
C GLU A 21 3.93 22.52 4.51
N ALA A 22 3.56 21.25 4.63
CA ALA A 22 3.80 20.40 5.80
C ALA A 22 4.17 18.98 5.35
N VAL A 23 5.30 18.86 4.64
CA VAL A 23 5.79 17.57 4.14
C VAL A 23 6.16 16.69 5.34
N LYS A 24 5.56 15.51 5.40
CA LYS A 24 5.81 14.53 6.46
C LYS A 24 6.92 13.58 6.05
N THR A 25 7.80 13.27 6.99
CA THR A 25 8.66 12.10 6.88
C THR A 25 7.81 10.82 6.93
N ILE A 26 8.32 9.69 6.44
CA ILE A 26 7.57 8.42 6.46
C ILE A 26 7.17 8.00 7.89
N ALA A 27 7.96 8.37 8.88
CA ALA A 27 7.64 8.15 10.30
C ALA A 27 6.36 8.87 10.75
N GLU A 28 5.94 9.92 10.03
CA GLU A 28 4.77 10.75 10.33
C GLU A 28 3.60 10.48 9.37
N TRP A 29 3.79 9.59 8.38
CA TRP A 29 2.74 9.24 7.44
C TRP A 29 1.57 8.56 8.15
N GLU A 30 0.36 8.98 7.79
CA GLU A 30 -0.85 8.41 8.37
C GLU A 30 -0.94 6.90 8.07
N GLY A 31 -1.27 6.11 9.09
CA GLY A 31 -1.48 4.67 8.95
C GLY A 31 -0.22 3.82 8.77
N VAL A 32 0.99 4.39 8.91
CA VAL A 32 2.25 3.63 8.88
C VAL A 32 2.67 3.22 10.29
N GLU A 33 2.91 1.93 10.52
CA GLU A 33 3.40 1.39 11.79
C GLU A 33 4.78 0.72 11.61
N PHE A 34 5.63 0.88 12.64
CA PHE A 34 6.99 0.35 12.69
C PHE A 34 7.14 -0.72 13.77
N ASP A 35 8.14 -1.60 13.62
CA ASP A 35 8.50 -2.64 14.59
C ASP A 35 9.14 -2.13 15.90
N GLY A 36 9.20 -0.81 16.09
CA GLY A 36 9.93 -0.15 17.18
C GLY A 36 11.34 0.31 16.80
N PHE A 37 11.80 0.00 15.59
CA PHE A 37 13.04 0.54 15.00
C PHE A 37 12.70 1.40 13.79
N VAL A 38 13.09 0.95 12.60
CA VAL A 38 12.94 1.68 11.32
C VAL A 38 12.21 0.84 10.27
N CYS A 39 11.80 -0.39 10.60
CA CYS A 39 11.14 -1.27 9.65
C CYS A 39 9.65 -1.01 9.65
N VAL A 40 9.11 -0.66 8.49
CA VAL A 40 7.66 -0.56 8.27
C VAL A 40 7.09 -1.97 8.26
N ILE A 41 6.17 -2.25 9.18
CA ILE A 41 5.54 -3.58 9.34
C ILE A 41 4.08 -3.58 8.96
N LYS A 42 3.43 -2.41 8.99
CA LYS A 42 2.02 -2.29 8.62
C LYS A 42 1.72 -0.94 7.98
N ILE A 43 0.85 -0.98 7.00
CA ILE A 43 0.29 0.18 6.32
C ILE A 43 -1.23 0.02 6.28
N ALA A 44 -1.94 0.97 6.87
CA ALA A 44 -3.40 1.03 6.96
C ALA A 44 -3.92 2.34 6.38
N TRP A 45 -4.17 2.36 5.08
CA TRP A 45 -4.69 3.50 4.34
C TRP A 45 -6.14 3.29 3.89
N GLU A 46 -6.92 2.57 4.69
CA GLU A 46 -8.33 2.37 4.45
C GLU A 46 -9.17 3.62 4.66
N THR A 47 -10.24 3.78 3.87
CA THR A 47 -11.26 4.84 4.07
C THR A 47 -10.77 6.28 3.93
N PHE A 48 -9.63 6.52 3.29
CA PHE A 48 -9.07 7.86 3.07
C PHE A 48 -9.66 8.55 1.82
N GLY A 49 -10.45 7.84 1.02
CA GLY A 49 -10.93 8.34 -0.27
C GLY A 49 -9.81 8.46 -1.31
N LEU A 50 -8.79 7.60 -1.23
CA LEU A 50 -7.64 7.64 -2.12
C LEU A 50 -8.03 7.37 -3.58
N GLU A 51 -7.38 8.08 -4.48
CA GLU A 51 -7.58 8.03 -5.93
C GLU A 51 -6.26 7.84 -6.67
N GLY A 52 -6.33 7.50 -7.96
CA GLY A 52 -5.16 7.18 -8.78
C GLY A 52 -4.82 5.69 -8.74
N SER A 53 -3.53 5.36 -8.69
CA SER A 53 -3.04 3.96 -8.75
C SER A 53 -1.87 3.69 -7.81
N LEU A 54 -1.66 2.41 -7.50
CA LEU A 54 -0.60 1.89 -6.65
C LEU A 54 0.43 1.10 -7.46
N ASP A 55 1.70 1.16 -7.05
CA ASP A 55 2.74 0.25 -7.56
C ASP A 55 3.31 -0.60 -6.41
N LEU A 56 2.77 -1.82 -6.27
CA LEU A 56 3.04 -2.69 -5.13
C LEU A 56 4.47 -3.27 -5.10
N LYS A 57 5.23 -3.18 -6.21
CA LYS A 57 6.62 -3.67 -6.25
C LYS A 57 7.56 -2.86 -5.36
N TRP A 58 7.13 -1.69 -4.92
CA TRP A 58 7.88 -0.80 -4.04
C TRP A 58 7.46 -0.94 -2.56
N LEU A 59 6.60 -1.90 -2.23
CA LEU A 59 6.28 -2.20 -0.83
C LEU A 59 7.57 -2.63 -0.09
N PRO A 60 7.77 -2.19 1.17
CA PRO A 60 8.92 -2.59 1.97
C PRO A 60 8.98 -4.10 2.17
N GLU A 61 10.18 -4.69 2.09
CA GLU A 61 10.39 -6.14 2.30
C GLU A 61 9.99 -6.64 3.69
N THR A 62 9.87 -5.74 4.68
CA THR A 62 9.47 -6.03 6.06
C THR A 62 7.96 -5.95 6.29
N LEU A 63 7.19 -5.52 5.29
CA LEU A 63 5.76 -5.23 5.44
C LEU A 63 4.95 -6.52 5.60
N ALA A 64 4.33 -6.70 6.77
CA ALA A 64 3.51 -7.86 7.06
C ALA A 64 2.02 -7.65 6.77
N ASP A 65 1.54 -6.40 6.82
CA ASP A 65 0.12 -6.07 6.64
C ASP A 65 -0.05 -4.82 5.76
N PHE A 66 -0.70 -4.98 4.61
CA PHE A 66 -1.02 -3.89 3.70
C PHE A 66 -2.52 -3.80 3.45
N SER A 67 -3.10 -2.65 3.76
CA SER A 67 -4.53 -2.41 3.71
C SER A 67 -4.84 -1.08 3.05
N VAL A 68 -5.61 -1.12 1.96
CA VAL A 68 -6.13 0.06 1.23
C VAL A 68 -7.61 -0.12 0.91
N TRP A 69 -8.31 -0.97 1.69
CA TRP A 69 -9.71 -1.27 1.43
C TRP A 69 -10.59 -0.02 1.58
N TRP A 70 -11.69 0.01 0.83
CA TRP A 70 -12.66 1.11 0.86
C TRP A 70 -12.05 2.46 0.45
N ASN A 71 -11.55 2.51 -0.78
CA ASN A 71 -11.08 3.73 -1.43
C ASN A 71 -11.58 3.77 -2.89
N ASN A 72 -11.16 4.78 -3.65
CA ASN A 72 -11.46 4.95 -5.06
C ASN A 72 -10.25 4.61 -5.96
N LEU A 73 -9.29 3.83 -5.45
CA LEU A 73 -8.09 3.47 -6.20
C LEU A 73 -8.46 2.67 -7.45
N SER A 74 -7.69 2.87 -8.51
CA SER A 74 -7.99 2.39 -9.85
C SER A 74 -6.72 1.84 -10.54
N GLY A 75 -6.86 1.39 -11.78
CA GLY A 75 -5.78 0.77 -12.54
C GLY A 75 -5.57 -0.70 -12.20
N SER A 76 -4.50 -1.27 -12.75
CA SER A 76 -4.13 -2.68 -12.56
C SER A 76 -3.20 -2.86 -11.37
N VAL A 77 -3.42 -3.94 -10.63
CA VAL A 77 -2.54 -4.35 -9.53
C VAL A 77 -1.68 -5.52 -9.99
N ASP A 78 -0.36 -5.35 -9.87
CA ASP A 78 0.61 -6.42 -10.05
C ASP A 78 0.89 -7.10 -8.70
N LEU A 79 0.56 -8.39 -8.61
CA LEU A 79 0.76 -9.21 -7.41
C LEU A 79 2.00 -10.11 -7.51
N THR A 80 2.83 -9.94 -8.55
CA THR A 80 4.00 -10.80 -8.79
C THR A 80 5.25 -10.40 -8.01
N ALA A 81 5.26 -9.19 -7.45
CA ALA A 81 6.41 -8.62 -6.72
C ALA A 81 6.01 -8.18 -5.31
N LEU A 82 5.23 -9.02 -4.61
CA LEU A 82 4.88 -8.76 -3.21
C LEU A 82 6.05 -9.14 -2.28
N PRO A 83 6.26 -8.41 -1.17
CA PRO A 83 7.23 -8.77 -0.14
C PRO A 83 6.99 -10.19 0.40
N ASN A 84 8.06 -10.94 0.65
CA ASN A 84 7.94 -12.30 1.21
C ASN A 84 7.35 -12.31 2.64
N SER A 85 7.48 -11.21 3.36
CA SER A 85 6.94 -11.05 4.72
C SER A 85 5.43 -10.76 4.74
N LEU A 86 4.83 -10.44 3.59
CA LEU A 86 3.45 -10.00 3.51
C LEU A 86 2.48 -11.15 3.85
N ALA A 87 1.80 -11.01 4.99
CA ALA A 87 0.83 -11.98 5.48
C ALA A 87 -0.61 -11.52 5.28
N ARG A 88 -0.86 -10.22 5.08
CA ARG A 88 -2.20 -9.69 4.85
C ARG A 88 -2.19 -8.63 3.76
N LEU A 89 -3.06 -8.82 2.76
CA LEU A 89 -3.27 -7.90 1.65
C LEU A 89 -4.76 -7.62 1.47
N ARG A 90 -5.21 -6.40 1.76
CA ARG A 90 -6.62 -5.98 1.64
C ARG A 90 -6.78 -4.87 0.60
N LEU A 91 -7.23 -5.27 -0.60
CA LEU A 91 -7.45 -4.37 -1.75
C LEU A 91 -8.93 -4.15 -2.10
N SER A 92 -9.84 -4.85 -1.42
CA SER A 92 -11.27 -4.87 -1.77
C SER A 92 -11.92 -3.48 -1.65
N LYS A 93 -13.11 -3.31 -2.25
CA LYS A 93 -13.86 -2.04 -2.22
C LYS A 93 -13.04 -0.87 -2.80
N ASN A 94 -12.45 -1.12 -3.97
CA ASN A 94 -11.79 -0.15 -4.84
C ASN A 94 -12.31 -0.34 -6.28
N THR A 95 -11.79 0.45 -7.21
CA THR A 95 -12.12 0.40 -8.65
C THR A 95 -11.02 -0.23 -9.51
N PHE A 96 -10.17 -1.07 -8.91
CA PHE A 96 -9.12 -1.80 -9.62
C PHE A 96 -9.69 -2.61 -10.79
N SER A 97 -8.93 -2.69 -11.87
CA SER A 97 -9.31 -3.38 -13.11
C SER A 97 -8.11 -4.09 -13.73
N GLY A 98 -8.31 -4.80 -14.83
CA GLY A 98 -7.25 -5.58 -15.49
C GLY A 98 -7.18 -7.03 -15.01
N ARG A 99 -6.16 -7.76 -15.48
CA ARG A 99 -5.98 -9.18 -15.19
C ARG A 99 -5.07 -9.35 -13.99
N LEU A 100 -5.54 -10.09 -12.99
CA LEU A 100 -4.72 -10.49 -11.85
C LEU A 100 -3.87 -11.70 -12.22
N ASN A 101 -2.56 -11.59 -12.00
CA ASN A 101 -1.67 -12.73 -12.04
C ASN A 101 -1.54 -13.30 -10.62
N LEU A 102 -2.20 -14.43 -10.36
CA LEU A 102 -2.22 -15.07 -9.03
C LEU A 102 -1.10 -16.10 -8.84
N THR A 103 -0.21 -16.28 -9.83
CA THR A 103 0.79 -17.38 -9.83
C THR A 103 1.85 -17.26 -8.74
N GLN A 104 2.02 -16.06 -8.16
CA GLN A 104 2.99 -15.78 -7.09
C GLN A 104 2.34 -15.64 -5.71
N LEU A 105 1.01 -15.80 -5.61
CA LEU A 105 0.34 -15.76 -4.31
C LEU A 105 0.51 -17.10 -3.59
N THR A 106 1.25 -17.09 -2.48
CA THR A 106 1.26 -18.22 -1.54
C THR A 106 0.00 -18.20 -0.65
N PRO A 107 -0.40 -19.33 -0.03
CA PRO A 107 -1.57 -19.39 0.85
C PRO A 107 -1.56 -18.40 2.02
N SER A 108 -0.39 -17.92 2.45
CA SER A 108 -0.27 -16.91 3.51
C SER A 108 -0.70 -15.51 3.06
N HIS A 109 -0.88 -15.25 1.76
CA HIS A 109 -1.26 -13.92 1.25
C HIS A 109 -2.78 -13.70 1.15
N VAL A 110 -3.61 -14.77 1.27
CA VAL A 110 -5.06 -14.70 0.99
C VAL A 110 -5.86 -14.99 2.25
N HIS A 111 -6.45 -13.95 2.84
CA HIS A 111 -7.46 -14.06 3.88
C HIS A 111 -8.79 -13.50 3.36
N PHE A 112 -9.81 -14.36 3.26
CA PHE A 112 -11.18 -14.01 2.85
C PHE A 112 -11.95 -13.27 3.95
#